data_AF-A0A4Q2ZF60-F1
#
_entry.id   AF-A0A4Q2ZF60-F1
#
_cell.length_a   1.000
_cell.length_b   1.000
_cell.length_c   1.000
_cell.angle_alpha   90.00
_cell.angle_beta   90.00
_cell.angle_gamma   90.00
#
_symmetry.space_group_name_H-M   'P 1'
#
loop_
_entity.id
_entity.type
_entity.pdbx_description
1 polymer ?
#
loop_
_entity_poly.entity_id
_entity_poly.type
_entity_poly.pdbx_seq_one_letter_code
_entity_poly.pdbx_strand_id
1 'polypeptide(L)'
;MRLLLLILAICIAAFGYSAAKDRAAVRFDAKIINLSTLGADHPAQFPTVIGGTARRALTLSFAESGEAQIMRLRIVADGPYEIWQAGNLQIDRAHCGAAAECRVDVHLTRDRRQVHLIAASPITLRAVSAELFRAQRVAQTGGIPVTTALCLLALLAPAMWRASSGMRNRIVCAAALLWMAAIDWRFMAAMLALLGLFFVLLRITEARPDRRMAFITVVLGAIGVLLFVKVAEPLAAGFLADPAGMLLLPIGFSYFIIRIIDLAFKVYARQIAVPGPLEYFAYMLFPPALAAGPIMAISEYRDGARAFTTLESRTEGLMRITIGIAKKLAADAFVLPLVTAGMADGFFGQDNHSVPVVLLATTLYVYLDFSAYSDMAIGLGRWWGWRMPENFNWPLLRTNMREFWRHWHMSLTKWVTRHVFIQASMEVRRSARWMQATLPVFATMLTIGIWHGLEAVWVLWAAHHAAGMLAGDAVLRLWQKRGETSQPLAWAATAFGIAFVWYWVSLGHSFTTTSSVREAIDNYLCFASLGLLR
;
A
#
# COMPACT_ATOMS: atom_id res chain seq x y z
N MET A 1 -11.76 2.84 29.43
CA MET A 1 -10.32 2.84 29.06
C MET A 1 -10.01 1.79 28.02
N ARG A 2 -10.43 0.53 28.19
CA ARG A 2 -10.22 -0.54 27.20
C ARG A 2 -11.05 -0.38 25.91
N LEU A 3 -12.32 0.02 26.00
CA LEU A 3 -13.08 0.52 24.84
C LEU A 3 -12.39 1.70 24.13
N LEU A 4 -11.79 2.62 24.91
CA LEU A 4 -11.02 3.73 24.35
C LEU A 4 -9.75 3.21 23.66
N LEU A 5 -9.04 2.25 24.23
CA LEU A 5 -7.87 1.57 23.63
C LEU A 5 -8.24 0.73 22.41
N LEU A 6 -9.45 0.18 22.32
CA LEU A 6 -9.97 -0.56 21.18
C LEU A 6 -10.37 0.40 20.05
N ILE A 7 -11.09 1.47 20.36
CA ILE A 7 -11.39 2.56 19.42
C ILE A 7 -10.08 3.19 18.95
N LEU A 8 -9.15 3.43 19.87
CA LEU A 8 -7.81 3.93 19.57
C LEU A 8 -7.03 2.93 18.75
N ALA A 9 -7.05 1.63 19.02
CA ALA A 9 -6.41 0.58 18.22
C ALA A 9 -6.98 0.48 16.80
N ILE A 10 -8.30 0.59 16.66
CA ILE A 10 -9.01 0.69 15.39
C ILE A 10 -8.62 1.99 14.68
N CYS A 11 -8.51 3.11 15.40
CA CYS A 11 -7.99 4.37 14.89
C CYS A 11 -6.47 4.32 14.61
N ILE A 12 -5.67 3.53 15.32
CA ILE A 12 -4.21 3.47 15.19
C ILE A 12 -3.87 2.74 13.91
N ALA A 13 -4.52 1.60 13.71
CA ALA A 13 -4.34 0.96 12.46
C ALA A 13 -5.13 1.66 11.41
N ALA A 14 -6.17 2.46 11.65
CA ALA A 14 -6.85 3.18 10.58
C ALA A 14 -6.06 4.14 9.69
N PHE A 15 -4.73 4.27 9.82
CA PHE A 15 -4.04 5.29 9.03
C PHE A 15 -2.59 4.96 8.68
N GLY A 16 -2.26 3.75 8.20
CA GLY A 16 -0.96 3.49 7.60
C GLY A 16 -0.91 2.85 6.21
N TYR A 17 -0.53 3.69 5.27
CA TYR A 17 0.28 3.40 4.11
C TYR A 17 0.33 4.75 3.42
N SER A 18 1.49 5.39 3.49
CA SER A 18 1.81 6.48 2.58
C SER A 18 2.55 5.81 1.43
N ALA A 19 1.81 5.35 0.41
CA ALA A 19 2.39 5.49 -0.91
C ALA A 19 2.69 6.98 -1.03
N ALA A 20 3.97 7.33 -1.25
CA ALA A 20 4.28 8.63 -1.81
C ALA A 20 3.44 8.72 -3.08
N LYS A 21 2.32 9.40 -2.96
CA LYS A 21 1.43 9.71 -4.05
C LYS A 21 2.28 10.62 -4.91
N ASP A 22 2.85 10.12 -6.01
CA ASP A 22 3.44 11.04 -6.98
C ASP A 22 2.28 11.91 -7.48
N ARG A 23 2.30 13.17 -7.04
CA ARG A 23 1.27 14.16 -7.33
C ARG A 23 1.58 14.76 -8.69
N ALA A 24 1.42 13.94 -9.73
CA ALA A 24 1.26 14.47 -11.07
C ALA A 24 -0.06 15.26 -11.09
N ALA A 25 0.03 16.58 -10.98
CA ALA A 25 -1.06 17.47 -11.36
C ALA A 25 -1.25 17.33 -12.87
N VAL A 26 -2.36 16.70 -13.29
CA VAL A 26 -2.76 16.71 -14.70
C VAL A 26 -3.29 18.10 -15.02
N ARG A 27 -2.42 18.96 -15.54
CA ARG A 27 -2.86 20.13 -16.31
C ARG A 27 -3.25 19.63 -17.69
N PHE A 28 -4.43 19.98 -18.18
CA PHE A 28 -4.82 19.73 -19.55
C PHE A 28 -5.05 21.05 -20.27
N ASP A 29 -4.65 21.07 -21.54
CA ASP A 29 -4.88 22.18 -22.44
C ASP A 29 -5.76 21.65 -23.58
N ALA A 30 -6.88 22.33 -23.85
CA ALA A 30 -7.86 21.89 -24.84
C ALA A 30 -7.74 22.79 -26.07
N LYS A 31 -7.46 22.19 -27.24
CA LYS A 31 -7.30 22.93 -28.50
C LYS A 31 -8.26 22.40 -29.56
N ILE A 32 -9.03 23.29 -30.17
CA ILE A 32 -9.93 22.97 -31.30
C ILE A 32 -9.09 22.91 -32.58
N ILE A 33 -9.18 21.83 -33.36
CA ILE A 33 -8.44 21.64 -34.61
C ILE A 33 -9.44 21.36 -35.74
N ASN A 34 -9.30 22.07 -36.87
CA ASN A 34 -10.09 21.80 -38.08
C ASN A 34 -9.55 20.55 -38.79
N LEU A 35 -10.41 19.57 -39.07
CA LEU A 35 -10.04 18.27 -39.68
C LEU A 35 -9.51 18.35 -41.13
N SER A 36 -9.55 19.50 -41.80
CA SER A 36 -9.07 19.64 -43.18
C SER A 36 -7.54 19.67 -43.34
N THR A 37 -6.78 19.61 -42.24
CA THR A 37 -5.30 19.62 -42.23
C THR A 37 -4.67 18.30 -41.78
N LEU A 38 -5.44 17.23 -41.56
CA LEU A 38 -4.90 15.89 -41.29
C LEU A 38 -4.58 15.17 -42.60
N GLY A 39 -3.52 15.64 -43.27
CA GLY A 39 -2.77 14.81 -44.22
C GLY A 39 -1.95 13.78 -43.45
N ALA A 40 -1.78 12.59 -44.02
CA ALA A 40 -0.87 11.58 -43.51
C ALA A 40 0.54 12.21 -43.31
N ASP A 41 1.13 11.95 -42.15
CA ASP A 41 2.47 12.35 -41.70
C ASP A 41 2.59 13.67 -40.87
N HIS A 42 2.82 13.49 -39.56
CA HIS A 42 3.14 14.47 -38.47
C HIS A 42 4.25 15.51 -38.83
N PRO A 43 4.46 16.67 -38.12
CA PRO A 43 4.33 16.97 -36.67
C PRO A 43 3.77 18.37 -36.28
N ALA A 44 3.49 18.63 -34.99
CA ALA A 44 2.77 19.83 -34.50
C ALA A 44 3.63 20.83 -33.69
N GLN A 45 3.37 22.14 -33.87
CA GLN A 45 3.77 23.25 -32.99
C GLN A 45 2.63 24.30 -32.83
N PHE A 46 2.30 24.62 -31.56
CA PHE A 46 1.73 25.87 -30.94
C PHE A 46 0.53 26.65 -31.58
N PRO A 47 -0.12 27.66 -30.93
CA PRO A 47 -0.68 27.79 -29.57
C PRO A 47 -2.21 28.19 -29.52
N THR A 48 -2.75 28.27 -28.28
CA THR A 48 -3.80 29.13 -27.65
C THR A 48 -5.34 29.16 -27.95
N VAL A 49 -6.08 29.02 -26.82
CA VAL A 49 -7.41 29.52 -26.34
C VAL A 49 -8.73 28.80 -26.68
N ILE A 50 -9.43 28.46 -25.57
CA ILE A 50 -10.72 27.76 -25.42
C ILE A 50 -11.88 28.77 -25.46
N GLY A 51 -12.87 28.50 -26.33
CA GLY A 51 -14.17 29.18 -26.38
C GLY A 51 -14.81 29.07 -27.78
N GLY A 52 -15.51 27.98 -28.08
CA GLY A 52 -16.26 27.88 -29.34
C GLY A 52 -16.82 26.50 -29.67
N THR A 53 -17.96 26.49 -30.36
CA THR A 53 -18.55 25.33 -31.04
C THR A 53 -17.49 24.55 -31.83
N ALA A 54 -17.24 23.30 -31.44
CA ALA A 54 -16.24 22.46 -32.09
C ALA A 54 -16.76 21.99 -33.45
N ARG A 55 -16.29 22.62 -34.54
CA ARG A 55 -16.34 21.99 -35.86
C ARG A 55 -15.15 21.05 -35.97
N ARG A 56 -15.45 19.76 -35.82
CA ARG A 56 -14.78 18.60 -36.42
C ARG A 56 -13.66 17.87 -35.64
N ALA A 57 -12.83 18.48 -34.80
CA ALA A 57 -12.04 17.71 -33.82
C ALA A 57 -11.61 18.54 -32.60
N LEU A 58 -11.76 18.01 -31.38
CA LEU A 58 -11.22 18.59 -30.15
C LEU A 58 -10.09 17.71 -29.61
N THR A 59 -8.90 18.28 -29.44
CA THR A 59 -7.76 17.56 -28.85
C THR A 59 -7.59 17.97 -27.39
N LEU A 60 -7.63 16.98 -26.50
CA LEU A 60 -7.26 17.10 -25.09
C LEU A 60 -5.81 16.67 -24.96
N SER A 61 -4.92 17.60 -24.58
CA SER A 61 -3.51 17.30 -24.31
C SER A 61 -3.25 17.26 -22.81
N PHE A 62 -2.59 16.21 -22.35
CA PHE A 62 -2.29 16.00 -20.93
C PHE A 62 -0.83 16.33 -20.61
N ALA A 63 -0.59 17.01 -19.48
CA ALA A 63 0.75 17.31 -18.99
C ALA A 63 1.57 16.04 -18.75
N GLU A 64 2.89 16.17 -18.87
CA GLU A 64 3.84 15.06 -18.78
C GLU A 64 3.73 14.33 -17.43
N SER A 65 3.22 13.10 -17.45
CA SER A 65 3.32 12.17 -16.32
C SER A 65 4.53 11.26 -16.54
N GLY A 66 5.37 11.12 -15.52
CA GLY A 66 6.52 10.21 -15.56
C GLY A 66 6.13 8.72 -15.68
N GLU A 67 4.87 8.38 -15.41
CA GLU A 67 4.32 7.02 -15.35
C GLU A 67 3.03 6.89 -16.17
N ALA A 68 2.70 5.66 -16.58
CA ALA A 68 1.45 5.34 -17.26
C ALA A 68 0.26 5.49 -16.30
N GLN A 69 -0.73 6.30 -16.67
CA GLN A 69 -1.92 6.56 -15.86
C GLN A 69 -3.17 6.26 -16.68
N ILE A 70 -4.17 5.63 -16.06
CA ILE A 70 -5.49 5.47 -16.67
C ILE A 70 -6.32 6.65 -16.22
N MET A 71 -7.08 7.25 -17.13
CA MET A 71 -7.92 8.40 -16.82
C MET A 71 -9.29 8.21 -17.45
N ARG A 72 -10.34 8.30 -16.64
CA ARG A 72 -11.72 8.31 -17.12
C ARG A 72 -12.11 9.70 -17.56
N LEU A 73 -12.35 9.84 -18.85
CA LEU A 73 -12.99 11.00 -19.40
C LEU A 73 -14.50 10.81 -19.31
N ARG A 74 -15.16 11.63 -18.51
CA ARG A 74 -16.61 11.83 -18.56
C ARG A 74 -16.89 13.06 -19.41
N ILE A 75 -17.58 12.85 -20.52
CA ILE A 75 -17.87 13.87 -21.50
C ILE A 75 -19.38 13.89 -21.74
N VAL A 76 -19.96 15.07 -21.59
CA VAL A 76 -21.39 15.33 -21.74
C VAL A 76 -21.56 16.24 -22.95
N ALA A 77 -22.18 15.74 -24.01
CA ALA A 77 -22.43 16.46 -25.25
C ALA A 77 -23.91 16.37 -25.65
N ASP A 78 -24.35 17.28 -26.51
CA ASP A 78 -25.72 17.35 -27.06
C ASP A 78 -25.90 16.56 -28.39
N GLY A 79 -24.88 15.82 -28.83
CA GLY A 79 -24.91 14.99 -30.04
C GLY A 79 -23.84 13.90 -30.05
N PRO A 80 -23.87 12.97 -31.02
CA PRO A 80 -22.95 11.84 -31.09
C PRO A 80 -21.53 12.25 -31.45
N TYR A 81 -20.55 11.58 -30.86
CA TYR A 81 -19.12 11.78 -31.12
C TYR A 81 -18.31 10.51 -30.89
N GLU A 82 -17.11 10.48 -31.43
CA GLU A 82 -16.13 9.43 -31.26
C GLU A 82 -14.92 9.94 -30.50
N ILE A 83 -14.35 9.09 -29.65
CA ILE A 83 -13.08 9.36 -28.96
C ILE A 83 -12.01 8.49 -29.60
N TRP A 84 -10.91 9.12 -30.00
CA TRP A 84 -9.77 8.51 -30.65
C TRP A 84 -8.52 8.80 -29.82
N GLN A 85 -7.77 7.76 -29.47
CA GLN A 85 -6.46 7.91 -28.84
C GLN A 85 -5.39 7.26 -29.71
N ALA A 86 -4.42 8.05 -30.18
CA ALA A 86 -3.32 7.54 -31.00
C ALA A 86 -2.21 6.95 -30.12
N GLY A 87 -1.75 5.74 -30.46
CA GLY A 87 -0.51 5.15 -29.98
C GLY A 87 0.32 4.57 -31.11
N ASN A 88 1.60 4.25 -30.85
CA ASN A 88 2.56 3.78 -31.86
C ASN A 88 2.10 2.54 -32.66
N LEU A 89 1.13 1.75 -32.17
CA LEU A 89 0.67 0.49 -32.78
C LEU A 89 -0.86 0.23 -32.72
N GLN A 90 -1.67 1.09 -32.09
CA GLN A 90 -3.12 0.88 -31.93
C GLN A 90 -3.87 2.22 -31.77
N ILE A 91 -5.08 2.30 -32.34
CA ILE A 91 -6.02 3.42 -32.17
C ILE A 91 -7.21 2.91 -31.35
N ASP A 92 -7.32 3.37 -30.11
CA ASP A 92 -8.49 3.06 -29.28
C ASP A 92 -9.64 3.99 -29.68
N ARG A 93 -10.77 3.38 -30.11
CA ARG A 93 -11.97 4.10 -30.56
C ARG A 93 -13.15 3.77 -29.66
N ALA A 94 -13.75 4.79 -29.07
CA ALA A 94 -15.02 4.66 -28.35
C ALA A 94 -16.11 5.48 -29.05
N HIS A 95 -17.22 4.82 -29.40
CA HIS A 95 -18.38 5.47 -30.00
C HIS A 95 -19.36 5.87 -28.91
N CYS A 96 -19.60 7.18 -28.77
CA CYS A 96 -20.54 7.74 -27.81
C CYS A 96 -21.82 8.12 -28.57
N GLY A 97 -22.89 7.35 -28.35
CA GLY A 97 -24.20 7.63 -28.95
C GLY A 97 -24.82 8.94 -28.44
N ALA A 98 -26.00 9.30 -28.95
CA ALA A 98 -26.71 10.54 -28.60
C ALA A 98 -27.18 10.64 -27.12
N ALA A 99 -26.80 9.68 -26.27
CA ALA A 99 -27.06 9.74 -24.84
C ALA A 99 -26.16 10.81 -24.21
N ALA A 100 -26.76 11.69 -23.40
CA ALA A 100 -26.18 12.92 -22.88
C ALA A 100 -24.88 12.78 -22.05
N GLU A 101 -24.37 11.57 -21.81
CA GLU A 101 -23.17 11.34 -21.02
C GLU A 101 -22.42 10.08 -21.51
N CYS A 102 -21.16 10.26 -21.91
CA CYS A 102 -20.25 9.15 -22.22
C CYS A 102 -19.09 9.11 -21.22
N ARG A 103 -18.70 7.90 -20.82
CA ARG A 103 -17.53 7.66 -19.97
C ARG A 103 -16.57 6.76 -20.72
N VAL A 104 -15.36 7.23 -20.94
CA VAL A 104 -14.33 6.51 -21.67
C VAL A 104 -13.03 6.57 -20.91
N ASP A 105 -12.41 5.41 -20.75
CA ASP A 105 -11.12 5.29 -20.09
C ASP A 105 -10.01 5.42 -21.14
N VAL A 106 -9.04 6.31 -20.88
CA VAL A 106 -7.93 6.63 -21.77
C VAL A 106 -6.61 6.42 -21.06
N HIS A 107 -5.61 5.90 -21.79
CA HIS A 107 -4.31 5.55 -21.25
C HIS A 107 -3.30 6.64 -21.52
N LEU A 108 -2.90 7.37 -20.48
CA LEU A 108 -1.85 8.38 -20.55
C LEU A 108 -0.50 7.72 -20.38
N THR A 109 0.28 7.64 -21.44
CA THR A 109 1.69 7.22 -21.38
C THR A 109 2.59 8.32 -21.93
N ARG A 110 3.92 8.16 -21.81
CA ARG A 110 4.87 9.10 -22.43
C ARG A 110 4.61 9.31 -23.93
N ASP A 111 4.07 8.30 -24.61
CA ASP A 111 3.82 8.33 -26.05
C ASP A 111 2.33 8.55 -26.41
N ARG A 112 1.40 8.41 -25.45
CA ARG A 112 -0.05 8.58 -25.64
C ARG A 112 -0.58 9.74 -24.79
N ARG A 113 -0.27 10.99 -25.19
CA ARG A 113 -0.59 12.22 -24.43
C ARG A 113 -1.81 12.98 -24.94
N GLN A 114 -2.41 12.53 -26.05
CA GLN A 114 -3.48 13.25 -26.72
C GLN A 114 -4.69 12.35 -26.93
N VAL A 115 -5.86 12.91 -26.64
CA VAL A 115 -7.16 12.29 -26.93
C VAL A 115 -7.92 13.22 -27.85
N HIS A 116 -8.43 12.68 -28.96
CA HIS A 116 -9.16 13.42 -29.97
C HIS A 116 -10.65 13.07 -29.92
N LEU A 117 -11.49 14.09 -29.86
CA LEU A 117 -12.94 13.97 -29.92
C LEU A 117 -13.40 14.38 -31.32
N ILE A 118 -14.04 13.48 -32.05
CA ILE A 118 -14.46 13.66 -33.44
C ILE A 118 -15.97 13.59 -33.52
N ALA A 119 -16.63 14.61 -34.07
CA ALA A 119 -18.08 14.62 -34.25
C ALA A 119 -18.45 14.89 -35.71
N ALA A 120 -19.43 14.15 -36.23
CA ALA A 120 -19.91 14.29 -37.60
C ALA A 120 -20.72 15.59 -37.81
N SER A 121 -21.32 16.12 -36.75
CA SER A 121 -22.06 17.39 -36.72
C SER A 121 -21.53 18.27 -35.57
N PRO A 122 -21.73 19.61 -35.61
CA PRO A 122 -21.34 20.47 -34.51
C PRO A 122 -22.04 20.04 -33.22
N ILE A 123 -21.25 19.81 -32.17
CA ILE A 123 -21.74 19.46 -30.83
C ILE A 123 -21.30 20.51 -29.81
N THR A 124 -22.12 20.72 -28.79
CA THR A 124 -21.84 21.53 -27.61
C THR A 124 -21.45 20.62 -26.46
N LEU A 125 -20.21 20.76 -25.99
CA LEU A 125 -19.75 20.09 -24.78
C LEU A 125 -20.29 20.84 -23.56
N ARG A 126 -21.16 20.18 -22.79
CA ARG A 126 -21.74 20.75 -21.56
C ARG A 126 -20.83 20.58 -20.37
N ALA A 127 -20.16 19.43 -20.27
CA ALA A 127 -19.21 19.14 -19.22
C ALA A 127 -18.14 18.16 -19.73
N VAL A 128 -16.89 18.46 -19.42
CA VAL A 128 -15.76 17.53 -19.56
C VAL A 128 -15.12 17.43 -18.19
N SER A 129 -15.16 16.25 -17.59
CA SER A 129 -14.48 15.97 -16.34
C SER A 129 -13.57 14.77 -16.54
N ALA A 130 -12.32 14.91 -16.12
CA ALA A 130 -11.35 13.84 -16.10
C ALA A 130 -11.22 13.32 -14.66
N GLU A 131 -11.44 12.03 -14.47
CA GLU A 131 -11.14 11.34 -13.21
C GLU A 131 -9.90 10.48 -13.45
N LEU A 132 -8.79 10.80 -12.78
CA LEU A 132 -7.59 10.00 -12.91
C LEU A 132 -7.76 8.70 -12.11
N PHE A 133 -7.76 7.56 -12.81
CA PHE A 133 -7.62 6.26 -12.16
C PHE A 133 -6.20 6.07 -11.71
N ARG A 134 -5.95 6.48 -10.48
CA ARG A 134 -4.76 6.10 -9.77
C ARG A 134 -4.96 4.67 -9.29
N ALA A 135 -4.36 3.69 -9.98
CA ALA A 135 -4.27 2.34 -9.47
C ALA A 135 -3.58 2.41 -8.09
N GLN A 136 -4.35 2.22 -7.02
CA GLN A 136 -3.90 2.49 -5.65
C GLN A 136 -2.71 1.61 -5.22
N ARG A 137 -2.44 0.53 -5.97
CA ARG A 137 -1.37 -0.44 -5.71
C ARG A 137 -0.52 -0.81 -6.92
N VAL A 138 -0.47 0.00 -7.98
CA VAL A 138 0.66 -0.14 -8.92
C VAL A 138 1.83 0.59 -8.27
N ALA A 139 2.91 -0.13 -8.01
CA ALA A 139 4.01 0.24 -7.14
C ALA A 139 4.59 1.64 -7.43
N GLN A 140 4.05 2.68 -6.79
CA GLN A 140 4.60 4.05 -6.85
C GLN A 140 5.78 4.27 -5.91
N THR A 141 6.16 3.28 -5.09
CA THR A 141 7.58 3.17 -4.79
C THR A 141 8.16 2.42 -5.97
N GLY A 142 8.76 3.12 -6.93
CA GLY A 142 9.75 2.47 -7.78
C GLY A 142 10.61 1.63 -6.84
N GLY A 143 10.63 0.31 -6.99
CA GLY A 143 11.38 -0.54 -6.05
C GLY A 143 12.86 -0.17 -6.03
N ILE A 144 13.29 0.54 -7.06
CA ILE A 144 14.66 0.94 -7.36
C ILE A 144 15.25 1.85 -6.27
N PRO A 145 14.73 3.03 -5.87
CA PRO A 145 15.42 3.87 -4.90
C PRO A 145 15.56 3.22 -3.53
N VAL A 146 14.55 2.43 -3.14
CA VAL A 146 14.54 1.70 -1.87
C VAL A 146 15.52 0.50 -1.90
N THR A 147 15.53 -0.26 -2.99
CA THR A 147 16.48 -1.36 -3.20
C THR A 147 17.92 -0.84 -3.30
N THR A 148 18.13 0.24 -4.06
CA THR A 148 19.42 0.93 -4.17
C THR A 148 19.88 1.45 -2.82
N ALA A 149 18.98 2.03 -2.01
CA ALA A 149 19.31 2.46 -0.65
C ALA A 149 19.76 1.28 0.22
N LEU A 150 19.06 0.14 0.19
CA LEU A 150 19.47 -1.07 0.94
C LEU A 150 20.83 -1.60 0.47
N CYS A 151 21.11 -1.57 -0.84
CA CYS A 151 22.41 -1.95 -1.39
C CYS A 151 23.53 -1.00 -0.95
N LEU A 152 23.30 0.31 -0.95
CA LEU A 152 24.27 1.31 -0.47
C LEU A 152 24.54 1.15 1.04
N LEU A 153 23.49 0.84 1.81
CA LEU A 153 23.60 0.56 3.24
C LEU A 153 24.39 -0.73 3.53
N ALA A 154 24.39 -1.71 2.61
CA ALA A 154 25.21 -2.90 2.75
C ALA A 154 26.73 -2.58 2.76
N LEU A 155 27.15 -1.46 2.15
CA LEU A 155 28.54 -0.99 2.17
C LEU A 155 29.02 -0.58 3.57
N LEU A 156 28.10 -0.27 4.49
CA LEU A 156 28.42 0.11 5.88
C LEU A 156 28.75 -1.11 6.77
N ALA A 157 28.55 -2.33 6.27
CA ALA A 157 28.69 -3.53 7.09
C ALA A 157 30.07 -3.76 7.71
N PRO A 158 31.20 -3.52 7.02
CA PRO A 158 32.52 -3.67 7.63
C PRO A 158 32.71 -2.76 8.86
N ALA A 159 32.14 -1.56 8.85
CA ALA A 159 32.14 -0.66 10.00
C ALA A 159 31.24 -1.21 11.13
N MET A 160 30.06 -1.73 10.78
CA MET A 160 29.12 -2.33 11.74
C MET A 160 29.69 -3.57 12.45
N TRP A 161 30.49 -4.39 11.74
CA TRP A 161 31.11 -5.59 12.30
C TRP A 161 32.13 -5.31 13.40
N ARG A 162 32.83 -4.18 13.30
CA ARG A 162 33.89 -3.77 14.23
C ARG A 162 33.40 -2.84 15.34
N ALA A 163 32.21 -2.27 15.17
CA ALA A 163 31.65 -1.28 16.08
C ALA A 163 31.08 -1.91 17.36
N SER A 164 31.34 -1.26 18.51
CA SER A 164 30.64 -1.52 19.77
C SER A 164 29.15 -1.17 19.68
N SER A 165 28.32 -1.65 20.61
CA SER A 165 26.86 -1.39 20.60
C SER A 165 26.51 0.10 20.49
N GLY A 166 27.18 0.95 21.27
CA GLY A 166 27.00 2.41 21.22
C GLY A 166 27.44 3.01 19.88
N MET A 167 28.54 2.53 19.30
CA MET A 167 29.02 3.00 18.00
C MET A 167 28.09 2.56 16.86
N ARG A 168 27.55 1.33 16.91
CA ARG A 168 26.58 0.86 15.92
C ARG A 168 25.33 1.75 15.88
N ASN A 169 24.79 2.15 17.03
CA ASN A 169 23.65 3.08 17.07
C ASN A 169 23.98 4.44 16.44
N ARG A 170 25.21 4.94 16.59
CA ARG A 170 25.67 6.18 15.92
C ARG A 170 25.74 6.00 14.42
N ILE A 171 26.31 4.89 13.94
CA ILE A 171 26.39 4.57 12.50
C ILE A 171 24.98 4.47 11.91
N VAL A 172 24.06 3.77 12.59
CA VAL A 172 22.65 3.66 12.19
C VAL A 172 21.99 5.03 12.07
N CYS A 173 22.12 5.89 13.08
CA CYS A 173 21.56 7.24 13.04
C CYS A 173 22.16 8.05 11.89
N ALA A 174 23.49 8.07 11.77
CA ALA A 174 24.16 8.84 10.72
C ALA A 174 23.75 8.36 9.33
N ALA A 175 23.72 7.05 9.09
CA ALA A 175 23.30 6.47 7.83
C ALA A 175 21.85 6.83 7.48
N ALA A 176 20.95 6.74 8.46
CA ALA A 176 19.55 7.11 8.26
C ALA A 176 19.39 8.60 7.93
N LEU A 177 20.06 9.48 8.69
CA LEU A 177 19.97 10.93 8.49
C LEU A 177 20.60 11.38 7.17
N LEU A 178 21.75 10.81 6.79
CA LEU A 178 22.37 11.08 5.50
C LEU A 178 21.48 10.60 4.34
N TRP A 179 20.86 9.43 4.48
CA TRP A 179 19.90 8.93 3.49
C TRP A 179 18.69 9.86 3.36
N MET A 180 18.13 10.31 4.48
CA MET A 180 17.01 11.26 4.47
C MET A 180 17.40 12.61 3.87
N ALA A 181 18.55 13.17 4.25
CA ALA A 181 19.04 14.44 3.75
C ALA A 181 19.36 14.39 2.25
N ALA A 182 19.85 13.25 1.75
CA ALA A 182 20.10 13.04 0.33
C ALA A 182 18.80 12.98 -0.50
N ILE A 183 17.68 12.60 0.11
CA ILE A 183 16.35 12.71 -0.51
C ILE A 183 15.87 14.17 -0.42
N ASP A 184 15.76 14.70 0.80
CA ASP A 184 15.43 16.10 1.07
C ASP A 184 15.79 16.46 2.53
N TRP A 185 16.52 17.55 2.76
CA TRP A 185 16.91 17.97 4.11
C TRP A 185 15.73 18.46 4.97
N ARG A 186 14.69 19.04 4.36
CA ARG A 186 13.46 19.48 5.04
C ARG A 186 12.72 18.27 5.61
N PHE A 187 12.73 17.18 4.84
CA PHE A 187 12.19 15.90 5.25
C PHE A 187 12.95 15.35 6.48
N MET A 188 14.28 15.34 6.45
CA MET A 188 15.09 14.96 7.61
C MET A 188 14.76 15.82 8.85
N ALA A 189 14.69 17.14 8.69
CA ALA A 189 14.40 18.08 9.78
C ALA A 189 13.01 17.85 10.40
N ALA A 190 11.97 17.69 9.57
CA ALA A 190 10.61 17.40 10.02
C ALA A 190 10.54 16.08 10.78
N MET A 191 11.23 15.04 10.29
CA MET A 191 11.29 13.74 10.97
C MET A 191 11.97 13.84 12.34
N LEU A 192 13.11 14.53 12.44
CA LEU A 192 13.81 14.74 13.70
C LEU A 192 12.96 15.53 14.70
N ALA A 193 12.29 16.59 14.26
CA ALA A 193 11.40 17.38 15.10
C ALA A 193 10.24 16.52 15.64
N LEU A 194 9.62 15.72 14.78
CA LEU A 194 8.51 14.85 15.16
C LEU A 194 8.94 13.75 16.13
N LEU A 195 10.05 13.07 15.83
CA LEU A 195 10.59 12.03 16.71
C LEU A 195 11.05 12.62 18.05
N GLY A 196 11.63 13.83 18.04
CA GLY A 196 12.00 14.58 19.23
C GLY A 196 10.79 14.96 20.09
N LEU A 197 9.70 15.41 19.47
CA LEU A 197 8.44 15.67 20.16
C LEU A 197 7.92 14.41 20.86
N PHE A 198 7.83 13.29 20.15
CA PHE A 198 7.38 12.03 20.76
C PHE A 198 8.33 11.51 21.83
N PHE A 199 9.64 11.72 21.68
CA PHE A 199 10.61 11.40 22.72
C PHE A 199 10.32 12.18 24.01
N VAL A 200 10.10 13.49 23.91
CA VAL A 200 9.74 14.33 25.06
C VAL A 200 8.42 13.88 25.68
N LEU A 201 7.39 13.62 24.88
CA LEU A 201 6.09 13.15 25.38
C LEU A 201 6.20 11.80 26.10
N LEU A 202 7.04 10.89 25.60
CA LEU A 202 7.34 9.61 26.26
C LEU A 202 8.06 9.82 27.60
N ARG A 203 9.04 10.73 27.67
CA ARG A 203 9.74 11.07 28.93
C ARG A 203 8.81 11.72 29.95
N ILE A 204 7.91 12.59 29.51
CA ILE A 204 6.84 13.14 30.36
C ILE A 204 5.93 12.01 30.87
N THR A 205 5.58 11.05 30.02
CA THR A 205 4.77 9.89 30.41
C THR A 205 5.48 9.05 31.46
N GLU A 206 6.78 8.81 31.32
CA GLU A 206 7.58 8.05 32.28
C GLU A 206 7.69 8.75 33.65
N ALA A 207 7.89 10.07 33.65
CA ALA A 207 8.07 10.87 34.87
C ALA A 207 6.79 11.02 35.70
N ARG A 208 5.60 10.85 35.10
CA ARG A 208 4.33 11.00 35.84
C ARG A 208 3.99 9.75 36.68
N PRO A 209 3.52 9.93 37.93
CA PRO A 209 2.99 8.83 38.75
C PRO A 209 1.76 8.17 38.10
N ASP A 210 0.79 9.00 37.67
CA ASP A 210 -0.32 8.61 36.80
C ASP A 210 0.04 8.88 35.34
N ARG A 211 0.33 7.80 34.62
CA ARG A 211 0.76 7.83 33.21
C ARG A 211 -0.40 7.92 32.23
N ARG A 212 -1.65 7.83 32.69
CA ARG A 212 -2.82 7.60 31.81
C ARG A 212 -3.04 8.74 30.81
N MET A 213 -3.12 9.98 31.29
CA MET A 213 -3.35 11.12 30.40
C MET A 213 -2.18 11.34 29.44
N ALA A 214 -0.94 11.24 29.95
CA ALA A 214 0.26 11.41 29.12
C ALA A 214 0.36 10.34 28.01
N PHE A 215 0.04 9.08 28.34
CA PHE A 215 -0.05 8.00 27.37
C PHE A 215 -1.13 8.27 26.31
N ILE A 216 -2.34 8.70 26.72
CA ILE A 216 -3.40 9.06 25.79
C ILE A 216 -2.95 10.21 24.88
N THR A 217 -2.26 11.22 25.40
CA THR A 217 -1.69 12.32 24.60
C THR A 217 -0.68 11.81 23.57
N VAL A 218 0.22 10.90 23.93
CA VAL A 218 1.18 10.29 22.98
C VAL A 218 0.44 9.58 21.87
N VAL A 219 -0.53 8.73 22.19
CA VAL A 219 -1.21 7.93 21.18
C VAL A 219 -2.14 8.78 20.31
N LEU A 220 -2.92 9.69 20.89
CA LEU A 220 -3.76 10.63 20.13
C LEU A 220 -2.91 11.58 19.28
N GLY A 221 -1.76 12.02 19.79
CA GLY A 221 -0.80 12.80 19.00
C GLY A 221 -0.29 12.00 17.81
N ALA A 222 0.12 10.75 17.99
CA ALA A 222 0.60 9.87 16.92
C ALA A 222 -0.48 9.64 15.84
N ILE A 223 -1.73 9.42 16.25
CA ILE A 223 -2.89 9.32 15.35
C ILE A 223 -3.15 10.67 14.64
N GLY A 224 -3.11 11.77 15.37
CA GLY A 224 -3.33 13.11 14.84
C GLY A 224 -2.35 13.47 13.73
N VAL A 225 -1.08 13.07 13.89
CA VAL A 225 -0.08 13.28 12.83
C VAL A 225 -0.34 12.36 11.63
N LEU A 226 -0.70 11.08 11.83
CA LEU A 226 -1.12 10.22 10.71
C LEU A 226 -2.32 10.80 9.94
N LEU A 227 -3.32 11.31 10.65
CA LEU A 227 -4.50 11.98 10.07
C LEU A 227 -4.12 13.22 9.28
N PHE A 228 -3.24 14.06 9.85
CA PHE A 228 -2.73 15.24 9.16
C PHE A 228 -2.06 14.86 7.84
N VAL A 229 -1.16 13.86 7.88
CA VAL A 229 -0.44 13.36 6.69
C VAL A 229 -1.38 12.77 5.63
N LYS A 230 -2.39 12.00 6.04
CA LYS A 230 -3.28 11.30 5.09
C LYS A 230 -4.42 12.15 4.54
N VAL A 231 -4.87 13.15 5.30
CA VAL A 231 -6.10 13.89 5.00
C VAL A 231 -5.83 15.37 4.86
N ALA A 232 -5.29 16.01 5.91
CA ALA A 232 -5.15 17.47 5.94
C ALA A 232 -4.12 18.00 4.93
N GLU A 233 -2.95 17.36 4.84
CA GLU A 233 -1.88 17.81 3.93
C GLU A 233 -2.28 17.63 2.45
N PRO A 234 -2.85 16.49 2.00
CA PRO A 234 -3.36 16.37 0.63
C PRO A 234 -4.47 17.37 0.29
N LEU A 235 -5.38 17.64 1.24
CA LEU A 235 -6.43 18.65 1.07
C LEU A 235 -5.84 20.05 0.96
N ALA A 236 -4.89 20.40 1.83
CA ALA A 236 -4.23 21.70 1.83
C ALA A 236 -3.39 21.90 0.55
N ALA A 237 -2.63 20.90 0.12
CA ALA A 237 -1.85 20.95 -1.12
C ALA A 237 -2.76 21.09 -2.36
N GLY A 238 -3.90 20.37 -2.38
CA GLY A 238 -4.90 20.50 -3.43
C GLY A 238 -5.54 21.89 -3.48
N PHE A 239 -5.86 22.47 -2.32
CA PHE A 239 -6.42 23.82 -2.22
C PHE A 239 -5.40 24.91 -2.64
N LEU A 240 -4.14 24.72 -2.29
CA LEU A 240 -3.06 25.67 -2.57
C LEU A 240 -2.43 25.51 -3.96
N ALA A 241 -2.91 24.54 -4.76
CA ALA A 241 -2.34 24.17 -6.06
C ALA A 241 -0.82 23.95 -6.00
N ASP A 242 -0.31 23.47 -4.86
CA ASP A 242 1.10 23.19 -4.64
C ASP A 242 1.41 21.73 -5.03
N PRO A 243 2.03 21.48 -6.20
CA PRO A 243 2.29 20.12 -6.67
C PRO A 243 3.30 19.38 -5.80
N ALA A 244 4.16 20.11 -5.07
CA ALA A 244 5.21 19.53 -4.23
C ALA A 244 4.68 19.08 -2.86
N GLY A 245 3.50 19.56 -2.45
CA GLY A 245 2.97 19.40 -1.10
C GLY A 245 3.75 20.24 -0.07
N MET A 246 3.06 20.73 0.96
CA MET A 246 3.67 21.54 2.02
C MET A 246 4.73 20.77 2.83
N LEU A 247 4.62 19.43 2.89
CA LEU A 247 5.64 18.55 3.46
C LEU A 247 5.83 17.32 2.55
N LEU A 248 7.05 17.13 2.04
CA LEU A 248 7.52 15.83 1.59
C LEU A 248 7.59 14.89 2.81
N LEU A 249 6.58 14.04 2.96
CA LEU A 249 6.47 13.12 4.09
C LEU A 249 7.15 11.77 3.76
N PRO A 250 7.82 11.16 4.75
CA PRO A 250 8.67 9.99 4.55
C PRO A 250 7.94 8.79 3.94
N ILE A 251 8.65 8.10 3.05
CA ILE A 251 8.49 6.66 2.90
C ILE A 251 8.71 6.02 4.28
N GLY A 252 7.76 5.21 4.75
CA GLY A 252 7.84 4.57 6.07
C GLY A 252 7.24 5.35 7.23
N PHE A 253 6.56 6.48 6.98
CA PHE A 253 5.93 7.29 8.04
C PHE A 253 5.03 6.45 8.97
N SER A 254 4.22 5.58 8.37
CA SER A 254 3.30 4.70 9.08
C SER A 254 3.99 3.67 9.98
N TYR A 255 5.20 3.23 9.61
CA TYR A 255 5.94 2.21 10.36
C TYR A 255 6.52 2.77 11.66
N PHE A 256 7.06 3.98 11.66
CA PHE A 256 7.59 4.55 12.90
C PHE A 256 6.46 4.95 13.88
N ILE A 257 5.28 5.36 13.39
CA ILE A 257 4.13 5.62 14.27
C ILE A 257 3.69 4.35 15.00
N ILE A 258 3.62 3.20 14.31
CA ILE A 258 3.38 1.89 14.91
C ILE A 258 4.39 1.60 16.04
N ARG A 259 5.66 1.96 15.85
CA ARG A 259 6.74 1.77 16.83
C ARG A 259 6.65 2.75 17.99
N ILE A 260 6.28 4.01 17.76
CA ILE A 260 5.99 5.00 18.81
C ILE A 260 4.86 4.50 19.70
N ILE A 261 3.81 3.95 19.11
CA ILE A 261 2.65 3.45 19.85
C ILE A 261 3.02 2.19 20.64
N ASP A 262 3.75 1.23 20.04
CA ASP A 262 4.26 0.06 20.78
C ASP A 262 5.11 0.48 21.99
N LEU A 263 6.00 1.47 21.80
CA LEU A 263 6.84 2.03 22.85
C LEU A 263 6.00 2.73 23.93
N ALA A 264 5.00 3.51 23.54
CA ALA A 264 4.09 4.20 24.46
C ALA A 264 3.31 3.20 25.34
N PHE A 265 2.80 2.12 24.77
CA PHE A 265 2.12 1.06 25.54
C PHE A 265 3.05 0.42 26.57
N LYS A 266 4.29 0.11 26.19
CA LYS A 266 5.26 -0.52 27.10
C LYS A 266 5.70 0.43 28.22
N VAL A 267 5.92 1.70 27.92
CA VAL A 267 6.23 2.74 28.93
C VAL A 267 5.05 2.95 29.85
N TYR A 268 3.83 3.04 29.33
CA TYR A 268 2.61 3.14 30.14
C TYR A 268 2.45 1.95 31.08
N ALA A 269 2.67 0.74 30.58
CA ALA A 269 2.59 -0.50 31.35
C ALA A 269 3.80 -0.76 32.28
N ARG A 270 4.75 0.19 32.39
CA ARG A 270 5.98 0.07 33.20
C ARG A 270 6.84 -1.15 32.85
N GLN A 271 6.73 -1.65 31.61
CA GLN A 271 7.51 -2.81 31.15
C GLN A 271 8.94 -2.42 30.75
N ILE A 272 9.13 -1.19 30.28
CA ILE A 272 10.43 -0.64 29.91
C ILE A 272 10.54 0.83 30.33
N ALA A 273 11.76 1.27 30.60
CA ALA A 273 12.10 2.68 30.65
C ALA A 273 12.23 3.27 29.24
N VAL A 274 12.01 4.58 29.12
CA VAL A 274 12.26 5.30 27.87
C VAL A 274 13.75 5.20 27.53
N PRO A 275 14.12 4.81 26.30
CA PRO A 275 15.52 4.68 25.90
C PRO A 275 16.29 5.99 26.05
N GLY A 276 17.62 5.90 26.14
CA GLY A 276 18.47 7.08 25.92
C GLY A 276 18.25 7.65 24.51
N PRO A 277 18.50 8.96 24.28
CA PRO A 277 18.17 9.61 23.02
C PRO A 277 18.81 8.92 21.81
N LEU A 278 20.10 8.59 21.89
CA LEU A 278 20.80 7.89 20.80
C LEU A 278 20.16 6.53 20.46
N GLU A 279 19.76 5.73 21.46
CA GLU A 279 19.09 4.46 21.23
C GLU A 279 17.69 4.66 20.65
N TYR A 280 16.95 5.64 21.15
CA TYR A 280 15.61 5.98 20.63
C TYR A 280 15.66 6.35 19.15
N PHE A 281 16.53 7.28 18.76
CA PHE A 281 16.66 7.69 17.36
C PHE A 281 17.20 6.54 16.49
N ALA A 282 18.20 5.78 16.95
CA ALA A 282 18.72 4.63 16.21
C ALA A 282 17.66 3.55 16.00
N TYR A 283 16.84 3.29 17.03
CA TYR A 283 15.70 2.40 16.94
C TYR A 283 14.71 2.93 15.90
N MET A 284 14.16 4.13 16.09
CA MET A 284 13.10 4.68 15.22
C MET A 284 13.54 4.82 13.77
N LEU A 285 14.79 5.23 13.54
CA LEU A 285 15.35 5.48 12.22
C LEU A 285 16.07 4.26 11.62
N PHE A 286 15.99 3.08 12.26
CA PHE A 286 16.73 1.88 11.83
C PHE A 286 16.49 1.56 10.34
N PRO A 287 17.47 1.83 9.44
CA PRO A 287 17.23 1.84 8.00
C PRO A 287 16.65 0.54 7.41
N PRO A 288 17.11 -0.66 7.83
CA PRO A 288 16.53 -1.91 7.32
C PRO A 288 15.04 -2.05 7.61
N ALA A 289 14.54 -1.42 8.68
CA ALA A 289 13.12 -1.45 9.06
C ALA A 289 12.33 -0.19 8.66
N LEU A 290 12.98 0.81 8.05
CA LEU A 290 12.45 2.16 7.99
C LEU A 290 11.34 2.33 6.93
N ALA A 291 11.56 1.88 5.69
CA ALA A 291 10.62 2.13 4.59
C ALA A 291 9.43 1.15 4.58
N ALA A 292 9.70 -0.16 4.61
CA ALA A 292 8.66 -1.20 4.62
C ALA A 292 9.12 -2.49 5.32
N GLY A 293 10.08 -2.38 6.25
CA GLY A 293 10.73 -3.57 6.80
C GLY A 293 9.88 -4.20 7.91
N PRO A 294 10.31 -5.34 8.46
CA PRO A 294 9.62 -5.95 9.59
C PRO A 294 9.43 -4.95 10.74
N ILE A 295 8.19 -4.81 11.21
CA ILE A 295 7.84 -3.97 12.35
C ILE A 295 8.51 -4.58 13.59
N MET A 296 9.57 -3.92 14.04
CA MET A 296 10.39 -4.40 15.15
C MET A 296 10.05 -3.65 16.43
N ALA A 297 9.70 -4.40 17.48
CA ALA A 297 9.55 -3.86 18.81
C ALA A 297 10.93 -3.52 19.42
N ILE A 298 11.00 -2.56 20.33
CA ILE A 298 12.31 -2.15 20.89
C ILE A 298 13.07 -3.27 21.61
N SER A 299 12.36 -4.21 22.22
CA SER A 299 12.97 -5.42 22.80
C SER A 299 13.66 -6.26 21.73
N GLU A 300 12.99 -6.47 20.58
CA GLU A 300 13.56 -7.21 19.45
C GLU A 300 14.77 -6.48 18.85
N TYR A 301 14.78 -5.14 18.86
CA TYR A 301 15.93 -4.35 18.43
C TYR A 301 17.15 -4.52 19.37
N ARG A 302 16.91 -4.47 20.69
CA ARG A 302 17.95 -4.65 21.71
C ARG A 302 18.53 -6.05 21.69
N ASP A 303 17.66 -7.06 21.64
CA ASP A 303 18.05 -8.46 21.63
C ASP A 303 18.72 -8.82 20.30
N GLY A 304 18.21 -8.25 19.20
CA GLY A 304 18.76 -8.45 17.86
C GLY A 304 20.16 -7.89 17.69
N ALA A 305 20.48 -6.75 18.32
CA ALA A 305 21.81 -6.12 18.26
C ALA A 305 22.93 -6.98 18.86
N ARG A 306 22.57 -7.91 19.77
CA ARG A 306 23.49 -8.82 20.46
C ARG A 306 23.69 -10.14 19.70
N ALA A 307 22.90 -10.37 18.65
CA ALA A 307 22.86 -11.62 17.93
C ALA A 307 23.52 -11.47 16.56
N PHE A 308 24.42 -12.41 16.26
CA PHE A 308 25.03 -12.66 14.95
C PHE A 308 26.17 -11.72 14.52
N THR A 309 27.40 -12.07 14.93
CA THR A 309 28.62 -11.55 14.31
C THR A 309 29.40 -12.64 13.56
N THR A 310 28.85 -13.86 13.47
CA THR A 310 29.50 -15.01 12.83
C THR A 310 29.55 -14.86 11.31
N LEU A 311 30.53 -15.51 10.68
CA LEU A 311 30.62 -15.57 9.22
C LEU A 311 29.37 -16.21 8.59
N GLU A 312 28.87 -17.29 9.20
CA GLU A 312 27.66 -17.99 8.78
C GLU A 312 26.46 -17.05 8.67
N SER A 313 26.18 -16.25 9.71
CA SER A 313 25.02 -15.36 9.68
C SER A 313 25.17 -14.22 8.68
N ARG A 314 26.40 -13.76 8.43
CA ARG A 314 26.67 -12.79 7.35
C ARG A 314 26.38 -13.44 6.00
N THR A 315 26.87 -14.66 5.75
CA THR A 315 26.59 -15.39 4.50
C THR A 315 25.09 -15.60 4.29
N GLU A 316 24.35 -16.02 5.32
CA GLU A 316 22.88 -16.11 5.27
C GLU A 316 22.23 -14.76 4.95
N GLY A 317 22.73 -13.68 5.54
CA GLY A 317 22.26 -12.32 5.28
C GLY A 317 22.41 -11.95 3.81
N LEU A 318 23.56 -12.21 3.20
CA LEU A 318 23.81 -11.95 1.79
C LEU A 318 22.94 -12.81 0.88
N MET A 319 22.84 -14.11 1.17
CA MET A 319 21.96 -15.01 0.43
C MET A 319 20.52 -14.50 0.45
N ARG A 320 20.06 -14.01 1.61
CA ARG A 320 18.70 -13.46 1.76
C ARG A 320 18.53 -12.16 0.98
N ILE A 321 19.52 -11.27 0.96
CA ILE A 321 19.51 -10.06 0.10
C ILE A 321 19.39 -10.46 -1.37
N THR A 322 20.21 -11.40 -1.84
CA THR A 322 20.20 -11.88 -3.23
C THR A 322 18.86 -12.49 -3.62
N ILE A 323 18.27 -13.31 -2.75
CA ILE A 323 16.92 -13.87 -2.95
C ILE A 323 15.88 -12.74 -3.07
N GLY A 324 15.97 -11.73 -2.20
CA GLY A 324 15.08 -10.57 -2.26
C GLY A 324 15.20 -9.82 -3.59
N ILE A 325 16.42 -9.53 -4.04
CA ILE A 325 16.67 -8.89 -5.35
C ILE A 325 16.07 -9.73 -6.49
N ALA A 326 16.32 -11.04 -6.50
CA ALA A 326 15.79 -11.95 -7.53
C ALA A 326 14.25 -11.95 -7.55
N LYS A 327 13.60 -12.01 -6.38
CA LYS A 327 12.14 -11.91 -6.25
C LYS A 327 11.61 -10.57 -6.77
N LYS A 328 12.28 -9.46 -6.46
CA LYS A 328 11.87 -8.12 -6.90
C LYS A 328 11.96 -7.99 -8.42
N LEU A 329 13.09 -8.43 -9.00
CA LEU A 329 13.26 -8.47 -10.45
C LEU A 329 12.19 -9.35 -11.11
N ALA A 330 11.88 -10.50 -10.53
CA ALA A 330 10.83 -11.37 -11.08
C ALA A 330 9.44 -10.73 -10.99
N ALA A 331 9.12 -10.06 -9.88
CA ALA A 331 7.87 -9.33 -9.71
C ALA A 331 7.73 -8.23 -10.76
N ASP A 332 8.75 -7.38 -10.91
CA ASP A 332 8.69 -6.20 -11.78
C ASP A 332 8.81 -6.57 -13.27
N ALA A 333 9.64 -7.55 -13.64
CA ALA A 333 9.86 -7.90 -15.05
C ALA A 333 8.77 -8.82 -15.62
N PHE A 334 8.21 -9.73 -14.82
CA PHE A 334 7.29 -10.77 -15.32
C PHE A 334 5.85 -10.63 -14.84
N VAL A 335 5.62 -10.14 -13.62
CA VAL A 335 4.27 -10.10 -13.04
C VAL A 335 3.62 -8.73 -13.17
N LEU A 336 4.38 -7.66 -12.95
CA LEU A 336 3.88 -6.28 -13.06
C LEU A 336 3.24 -5.99 -14.43
N PRO A 337 3.81 -6.42 -15.59
CA PRO A 337 3.16 -6.20 -16.88
C PRO A 337 1.77 -6.85 -16.98
N LEU A 338 1.54 -8.00 -16.34
CA LEU A 338 0.22 -8.66 -16.32
C LEU A 338 -0.79 -7.87 -15.49
N VAL A 339 -0.31 -7.23 -14.41
CA VAL A 339 -1.14 -6.37 -13.57
C VAL A 339 -1.48 -5.08 -14.32
N THR A 340 -0.50 -4.41 -14.92
CA THR A 340 -0.69 -3.10 -15.54
C THR A 340 -1.38 -3.17 -16.90
N ALA A 341 -1.02 -4.13 -17.77
CA ALA A 341 -1.67 -4.32 -19.06
C ALA A 341 -3.11 -4.81 -18.89
N GLY A 342 -3.36 -5.78 -17.99
CA GLY A 342 -4.71 -6.26 -17.77
C GLY A 342 -5.61 -5.24 -17.05
N MET A 343 -5.05 -4.36 -16.21
CA MET A 343 -5.80 -3.20 -15.69
C MET A 343 -6.23 -2.28 -16.84
N ALA A 344 -5.34 -2.02 -17.79
CA ALA A 344 -5.62 -1.25 -18.99
C ALA A 344 -6.69 -1.89 -19.89
N ASP A 345 -6.61 -3.20 -20.12
CA ASP A 345 -7.41 -3.86 -21.17
C ASP A 345 -8.77 -4.41 -20.70
N GLY A 346 -9.01 -4.60 -19.39
CA GLY A 346 -10.34 -5.07 -18.94
C GLY A 346 -10.72 -4.92 -17.47
N PHE A 347 -10.04 -4.07 -16.69
CA PHE A 347 -10.69 -3.43 -15.53
C PHE A 347 -11.59 -2.25 -15.96
N PHE A 348 -11.29 -1.68 -17.13
CA PHE A 348 -11.85 -0.43 -17.66
C PHE A 348 -12.42 -0.59 -19.10
N GLY A 349 -12.26 -1.76 -19.72
CA GLY A 349 -12.76 -2.11 -21.05
C GLY A 349 -14.07 -2.92 -21.02
N GLN A 350 -14.61 -3.25 -22.21
CA GLN A 350 -15.85 -4.06 -22.38
C GLN A 350 -15.63 -5.57 -22.14
N ASP A 351 -14.37 -6.04 -22.09
CA ASP A 351 -14.03 -7.45 -21.96
C ASP A 351 -13.72 -7.86 -20.51
N ASN A 352 -14.76 -8.29 -19.79
CA ASN A 352 -14.72 -8.78 -18.40
C ASN A 352 -13.84 -10.04 -18.16
N HIS A 353 -13.32 -10.68 -19.20
CA HIS A 353 -12.55 -11.92 -19.10
C HIS A 353 -11.14 -11.74 -18.51
N SER A 354 -10.61 -10.51 -18.43
CA SER A 354 -9.26 -10.25 -17.90
C SER A 354 -9.21 -10.05 -16.38
N VAL A 355 -10.34 -9.74 -15.74
CA VAL A 355 -10.43 -9.47 -14.28
C VAL A 355 -9.78 -10.57 -13.42
N PRO A 356 -10.00 -11.89 -13.68
CA PRO A 356 -9.36 -12.93 -12.89
C PRO A 356 -7.86 -13.01 -13.03
N VAL A 357 -7.36 -12.85 -14.26
CA VAL A 357 -5.92 -12.86 -14.54
C VAL A 357 -5.26 -11.71 -13.79
N VAL A 358 -5.87 -10.51 -13.84
CA VAL A 358 -5.35 -9.32 -13.14
C VAL A 358 -5.38 -9.51 -11.64
N LEU A 359 -6.45 -10.02 -11.04
CA LEU A 359 -6.55 -10.20 -9.60
C LEU A 359 -5.58 -11.27 -9.08
N LEU A 360 -5.41 -12.38 -9.81
CA LEU A 360 -4.40 -13.40 -9.50
C LEU A 360 -2.98 -12.85 -9.64
N ALA A 361 -2.69 -12.12 -10.73
CA ALA A 361 -1.41 -11.47 -10.95
C ALA A 361 -1.13 -10.43 -9.86
N THR A 362 -2.16 -9.70 -9.41
CA THR A 362 -2.05 -8.72 -8.32
C THR A 362 -1.66 -9.40 -7.00
N THR A 363 -2.29 -10.52 -6.65
CA THR A 363 -1.91 -11.33 -5.46
C THR A 363 -0.44 -11.73 -5.52
N LEU A 364 -0.01 -12.28 -6.67
CA LEU A 364 1.36 -12.73 -6.87
C LEU A 364 2.35 -11.56 -6.81
N TYR A 365 2.03 -10.45 -7.47
CA TYR A 365 2.86 -9.25 -7.50
C TYR A 365 3.06 -8.70 -6.09
N VAL A 366 1.97 -8.47 -5.35
CA VAL A 366 2.01 -7.93 -3.98
C VAL A 366 2.81 -8.86 -3.06
N TYR A 367 2.66 -10.18 -3.21
CA TYR A 367 3.45 -11.13 -2.42
C TYR A 367 4.95 -11.06 -2.78
N LEU A 368 5.30 -11.13 -4.06
CA LEU A 368 6.69 -11.16 -4.50
C LEU A 368 7.39 -9.84 -4.18
N ASP A 369 6.77 -8.70 -4.48
CA ASP A 369 7.31 -7.37 -4.21
C ASP A 369 7.56 -7.15 -2.70
N PHE A 370 6.55 -7.41 -1.88
CA PHE A 370 6.65 -7.11 -0.46
C PHE A 370 7.54 -8.12 0.28
N SER A 371 7.51 -9.39 -0.12
CA SER A 371 8.42 -10.41 0.43
C SER A 371 9.87 -10.19 -0.02
N ALA A 372 10.09 -9.71 -1.25
CA ALA A 372 11.41 -9.31 -1.73
C ALA A 372 12.02 -8.22 -0.87
N TYR A 373 11.26 -7.14 -0.62
CA TYR A 373 11.72 -6.06 0.24
C TYR A 373 12.00 -6.55 1.67
N SER A 374 11.10 -7.37 2.23
CA SER A 374 11.28 -7.95 3.56
C SER A 374 12.54 -8.83 3.64
N ASP A 375 12.84 -9.59 2.58
CA ASP A 375 14.05 -10.43 2.51
C ASP A 375 15.33 -9.59 2.45
N MET A 376 15.34 -8.52 1.64
CA MET A 376 16.46 -7.58 1.60
C MET A 376 16.67 -6.88 2.95
N ALA A 377 15.59 -6.45 3.60
CA ALA A 377 15.63 -5.84 4.93
C ALA A 377 16.20 -6.80 5.99
N ILE A 378 15.66 -8.02 6.07
CA ILE A 378 16.11 -9.05 7.03
C ILE A 378 17.56 -9.46 6.74
N GLY A 379 17.91 -9.62 5.47
CA GLY A 379 19.25 -9.95 5.02
C GLY A 379 20.25 -8.85 5.37
N LEU A 380 19.91 -7.57 5.17
CA LEU A 380 20.72 -6.44 5.58
C LEU A 380 20.88 -6.35 7.10
N GLY A 381 19.79 -6.61 7.84
CA GLY A 381 19.85 -6.73 9.30
C GLY A 381 20.87 -7.78 9.73
N ARG A 382 20.78 -9.00 9.21
CA ARG A 382 21.74 -10.09 9.49
C ARG A 382 23.16 -9.72 9.07
N TRP A 383 23.31 -9.10 7.90
CA TRP A 383 24.59 -8.64 7.39
C TRP A 383 25.22 -7.57 8.32
N TRP A 384 24.43 -6.69 8.93
CA TRP A 384 24.91 -5.73 9.96
C TRP A 384 25.07 -6.34 11.36
N GLY A 385 24.68 -7.60 11.55
CA GLY A 385 24.68 -8.28 12.84
C GLY A 385 23.52 -7.90 13.75
N TRP A 386 22.33 -7.78 13.14
CA TRP A 386 21.04 -7.60 13.79
C TRP A 386 20.08 -8.73 13.40
N ARG A 387 19.52 -9.43 14.38
CA ARG A 387 18.39 -10.33 14.12
C ARG A 387 17.10 -9.53 13.90
N MET A 388 16.46 -9.71 12.75
CA MET A 388 15.14 -9.13 12.44
C MET A 388 14.04 -10.20 12.50
N PRO A 389 12.78 -9.82 12.84
CA PRO A 389 11.66 -10.75 12.74
C PRO A 389 11.30 -11.04 11.29
N GLU A 390 10.78 -12.24 11.03
CA GLU A 390 10.26 -12.62 9.71
C GLU A 390 8.92 -11.91 9.42
N ASN A 391 8.69 -11.59 8.15
CA ASN A 391 7.42 -11.02 7.69
C ASN A 391 6.57 -12.03 6.90
N PHE A 392 7.18 -13.01 6.26
CA PHE A 392 6.50 -13.97 5.39
C PHE A 392 7.00 -15.38 5.62
N ASN A 393 6.08 -16.34 5.65
CA ASN A 393 6.43 -17.75 5.73
C ASN A 393 5.43 -18.59 4.92
N TRP A 394 5.62 -18.58 3.60
CA TRP A 394 4.80 -19.30 2.62
C TRP A 394 3.28 -19.13 2.82
N PRO A 395 2.77 -17.88 2.91
CA PRO A 395 1.36 -17.62 3.25
C PRO A 395 0.37 -18.19 2.23
N LEU A 396 0.72 -18.16 0.95
CA LEU A 396 -0.14 -18.65 -0.13
C LEU A 396 -0.19 -20.19 -0.24
N LEU A 397 0.63 -20.91 0.54
CA LEU A 397 0.58 -22.37 0.67
C LEU A 397 -0.19 -22.83 1.91
N ARG A 398 -0.88 -21.91 2.61
CA ARG A 398 -1.71 -22.23 3.76
C ARG A 398 -3.09 -22.68 3.30
N THR A 399 -3.71 -23.55 4.10
CA THR A 399 -4.99 -24.21 3.75
C THR A 399 -6.23 -23.45 4.22
N ASN A 400 -6.05 -22.36 4.96
CA ASN A 400 -7.16 -21.52 5.44
C ASN A 400 -6.69 -20.09 5.70
N MET A 401 -7.65 -19.16 5.72
CA MET A 401 -7.38 -17.72 5.86
C MET A 401 -6.74 -17.33 7.19
N ARG A 402 -7.01 -18.06 8.28
CA ARG A 402 -6.39 -17.78 9.58
C ARG A 402 -4.90 -18.09 9.56
N GLU A 403 -4.53 -19.25 9.01
CA GLU A 403 -3.14 -19.63 8.81
C GLU A 403 -2.46 -18.73 7.79
N PHE A 404 -3.13 -18.32 6.70
CA PHE A 404 -2.61 -17.30 5.78
C PHE A 404 -2.15 -16.04 6.53
N TRP A 405 -3.01 -15.43 7.34
CA TRP A 405 -2.68 -14.20 8.07
C TRP A 405 -1.63 -14.37 9.16
N ARG A 406 -1.49 -15.59 9.73
CA ARG A 406 -0.37 -15.91 10.64
C ARG A 406 0.98 -15.97 9.94
N HIS A 407 1.00 -16.06 8.61
CA HIS A 407 2.18 -16.23 7.77
C HIS A 407 2.36 -15.10 6.75
N TRP A 408 1.41 -14.17 6.67
CA TRP A 408 1.42 -12.97 5.85
C TRP A 408 1.68 -11.75 6.73
N HIS A 409 2.64 -10.91 6.35
CA HIS A 409 3.05 -9.71 7.09
C HIS A 409 3.07 -9.92 8.62
N MET A 410 3.77 -10.97 9.05
CA MET A 410 3.72 -11.51 10.42
C MET A 410 4.04 -10.48 11.50
N SER A 411 4.94 -9.53 11.23
CA SER A 411 5.27 -8.46 12.18
C SER A 411 4.09 -7.51 12.43
N LEU A 412 3.35 -7.14 11.37
CA LEU A 412 2.10 -6.39 11.49
C LEU A 412 1.06 -7.23 12.21
N THR A 413 0.80 -8.46 11.77
CA THR A 413 -0.17 -9.36 12.41
C THR A 413 0.08 -9.49 13.91
N LYS A 414 1.34 -9.65 14.34
CA LYS A 414 1.73 -9.70 15.76
C LYS A 414 1.42 -8.40 16.48
N TRP A 415 1.74 -7.26 15.88
CA TRP A 415 1.44 -5.94 16.43
C TRP A 415 -0.08 -5.75 16.60
N VAL A 416 -0.85 -6.01 15.54
CA VAL A 416 -2.32 -5.81 15.55
C VAL A 416 -3.00 -6.78 16.53
N THR A 417 -2.49 -8.01 16.60
CA THR A 417 -3.02 -9.01 17.55
C THR A 417 -2.84 -8.51 18.98
N ARG A 418 -1.65 -8.01 19.32
CA ARG A 418 -1.32 -7.55 20.69
C ARG A 418 -2.16 -6.34 21.10
N HIS A 419 -2.26 -5.37 20.21
CA HIS A 419 -2.81 -4.05 20.54
C HIS A 419 -4.32 -3.94 20.28
N VAL A 420 -4.86 -4.77 19.38
CA VAL A 420 -6.26 -4.66 18.92
C VAL A 420 -7.03 -5.93 19.21
N PHE A 421 -6.60 -7.07 18.65
CA PHE A 421 -7.35 -8.33 18.77
C PHE A 421 -7.54 -8.75 20.23
N ILE A 422 -6.46 -8.76 21.02
CA ILE A 422 -6.52 -9.16 22.43
C ILE A 422 -7.40 -8.20 23.23
N GLN A 423 -7.29 -6.89 22.97
CA GLN A 423 -8.11 -5.89 23.66
C GLN A 423 -9.59 -6.05 23.30
N ALA A 424 -9.91 -6.20 22.01
CA ALA A 424 -11.26 -6.47 21.53
C ALA A 424 -11.86 -7.72 22.17
N SER A 425 -11.09 -8.81 22.20
CA SER A 425 -11.49 -10.10 22.78
C SER A 425 -11.82 -9.99 24.27
N MET A 426 -11.05 -9.18 25.00
CA MET A 426 -11.26 -8.95 26.43
C MET A 426 -12.54 -8.15 26.70
N GLU A 427 -12.86 -7.18 25.84
CA GLU A 427 -14.08 -6.35 26.00
C GLU A 427 -15.36 -7.16 25.74
N VAL A 428 -15.34 -8.07 24.76
CA VAL A 428 -16.53 -8.87 24.39
C VAL A 428 -16.66 -10.16 25.19
N ARG A 429 -15.78 -10.41 26.19
CA ARG A 429 -15.74 -11.67 26.97
C ARG A 429 -17.07 -12.02 27.66
N ARG A 430 -17.89 -11.00 27.98
CA ARG A 430 -19.21 -11.17 28.62
C ARG A 430 -20.37 -11.09 27.63
N SER A 431 -20.11 -10.94 26.33
CA SER A 431 -21.12 -10.81 25.27
C SER A 431 -21.50 -12.17 24.68
N ALA A 432 -22.48 -12.20 23.76
CA ALA A 432 -22.91 -13.43 23.09
C ALA A 432 -21.76 -14.13 22.34
N ARG A 433 -21.81 -15.48 22.24
CA ARG A 433 -20.74 -16.29 21.63
C ARG A 433 -20.37 -15.85 20.20
N TRP A 434 -21.36 -15.44 19.40
CA TRP A 434 -21.11 -14.96 18.04
C TRP A 434 -20.31 -13.64 18.04
N MET A 435 -20.57 -12.74 18.99
CA MET A 435 -19.82 -11.48 19.13
C MET A 435 -18.37 -11.75 19.53
N GLN A 436 -18.15 -12.72 20.43
CA GLN A 436 -16.81 -13.14 20.84
C GLN A 436 -15.97 -13.67 19.67
N ALA A 437 -16.59 -14.39 18.74
CA ALA A 437 -15.92 -14.92 17.57
C ALA A 437 -15.68 -13.86 16.48
N THR A 438 -16.63 -12.95 16.27
CA THR A 438 -16.65 -12.06 15.10
C THR A 438 -15.98 -10.71 15.35
N LEU A 439 -16.31 -10.03 16.46
CA LEU A 439 -15.88 -8.66 16.69
C LEU A 439 -14.36 -8.49 16.80
N PRO A 440 -13.60 -9.36 17.48
CA PRO A 440 -12.14 -9.21 17.53
C PRO A 440 -11.48 -9.39 16.17
N VAL A 441 -11.96 -10.34 15.37
CA VAL A 441 -11.45 -10.59 14.01
C VAL A 441 -11.77 -9.40 13.11
N PHE A 442 -13.02 -8.96 13.09
CA PHE A 442 -13.44 -7.82 12.28
C PHE A 442 -12.73 -6.54 12.71
N ALA A 443 -12.64 -6.26 14.01
CA ALA A 443 -11.89 -5.11 14.52
C ALA A 443 -10.44 -5.16 14.03
N THR A 444 -9.78 -6.31 14.07
CA THR A 444 -8.40 -6.48 13.60
C THR A 444 -8.25 -6.27 12.09
N MET A 445 -9.16 -6.80 11.27
CA MET A 445 -9.12 -6.60 9.83
C MET A 445 -9.49 -5.17 9.45
N LEU A 446 -10.45 -4.55 10.14
CA LEU A 446 -10.84 -3.16 9.92
C LEU A 446 -9.70 -2.22 10.24
N THR A 447 -9.05 -2.47 11.37
CA THR A 447 -7.80 -1.86 11.79
C THR A 447 -6.77 -1.92 10.64
N ILE A 448 -6.45 -3.10 10.09
CA ILE A 448 -5.52 -3.23 8.94
C ILE A 448 -6.06 -2.59 7.64
N GLY A 449 -7.36 -2.66 7.39
CA GLY A 449 -7.97 -2.12 6.16
C GLY A 449 -7.87 -0.60 6.16
N ILE A 450 -8.35 0.01 7.23
CA ILE A 450 -8.29 1.45 7.37
C ILE A 450 -6.81 1.91 7.40
N TRP A 451 -5.88 1.05 7.86
CA TRP A 451 -4.43 1.28 7.74
C TRP A 451 -4.08 1.65 6.34
N HIS A 452 -4.37 0.80 5.38
CA HIS A 452 -4.01 1.11 4.03
C HIS A 452 -4.74 2.35 3.47
N GLY A 453 -6.03 2.53 3.72
CA GLY A 453 -6.77 3.72 3.25
C GLY A 453 -8.12 3.94 3.93
N LEU A 454 -8.64 5.16 3.81
CA LEU A 454 -9.90 5.59 4.46
C LEU A 454 -11.13 5.40 3.59
N GLU A 455 -10.92 5.05 2.32
CA GLU A 455 -11.98 4.82 1.37
C GLU A 455 -12.82 3.61 1.78
N ALA A 456 -14.12 3.63 1.45
CA ALA A 456 -15.05 2.57 1.84
C ALA A 456 -14.65 1.18 1.30
N VAL A 457 -13.89 1.12 0.21
CA VAL A 457 -13.31 -0.14 -0.31
C VAL A 457 -12.46 -0.86 0.73
N TRP A 458 -11.75 -0.15 1.62
CA TRP A 458 -10.93 -0.77 2.67
C TRP A 458 -11.75 -1.37 3.82
N VAL A 459 -12.95 -0.83 4.06
CA VAL A 459 -13.92 -1.43 5.00
C VAL A 459 -14.48 -2.72 4.40
N LEU A 460 -14.78 -2.74 3.09
CA LEU A 460 -15.21 -3.94 2.38
C LEU A 460 -14.10 -5.00 2.34
N TRP A 461 -12.87 -4.60 2.07
CA TRP A 461 -11.68 -5.46 2.16
C TRP A 461 -11.56 -6.11 3.55
N ALA A 462 -11.72 -5.31 4.62
CA ALA A 462 -11.68 -5.80 5.98
C ALA A 462 -12.80 -6.82 6.29
N ALA A 463 -14.02 -6.52 5.86
CA ALA A 463 -15.16 -7.43 5.99
C ALA A 463 -14.92 -8.74 5.24
N HIS A 464 -14.40 -8.67 4.00
CA HIS A 464 -14.08 -9.83 3.19
C HIS A 464 -13.02 -10.73 3.84
N HIS A 465 -11.91 -10.19 4.35
CA HIS A 465 -10.90 -11.01 5.02
C HIS A 465 -11.40 -11.55 6.37
N ALA A 466 -12.19 -10.79 7.12
CA ALA A 466 -12.81 -11.27 8.36
C ALA A 466 -13.76 -12.44 8.08
N ALA A 467 -14.60 -12.33 7.05
CA ALA A 467 -15.50 -13.38 6.61
C ALA A 467 -14.73 -14.66 6.23
N GLY A 468 -13.64 -14.54 5.46
CA GLY A 468 -12.80 -15.68 5.09
C GLY A 468 -12.18 -16.41 6.29
N MET A 469 -11.72 -15.66 7.30
CA MET A 469 -11.22 -16.26 8.55
C MET A 469 -12.31 -17.02 9.32
N LEU A 470 -13.49 -16.42 9.45
CA LEU A 470 -14.61 -16.99 10.20
C LEU A 470 -15.18 -18.22 9.50
N ALA A 471 -15.32 -18.18 8.18
CA ALA A 471 -15.77 -19.30 7.36
C ALA A 471 -14.75 -20.46 7.41
N GLY A 472 -13.45 -20.15 7.27
CA GLY A 472 -12.40 -21.17 7.36
C GLY A 472 -12.37 -21.90 8.70
N ASP A 473 -12.60 -21.18 9.81
CA ASP A 473 -12.65 -21.79 11.15
C ASP A 473 -13.86 -22.72 11.31
N ALA A 474 -15.01 -22.37 10.70
CA ALA A 474 -16.19 -23.23 10.69
C ALA A 474 -15.97 -24.52 9.88
N VAL A 475 -15.37 -24.42 8.69
CA VAL A 475 -15.06 -25.57 7.83
C VAL A 475 -14.06 -26.52 8.51
N LEU A 476 -12.99 -25.98 9.12
CA LEU A 476 -11.99 -26.79 9.81
C LEU A 476 -12.60 -27.58 10.98
N ARG A 477 -13.50 -26.96 11.75
CA ARG A 477 -14.21 -27.62 12.87
C ARG A 477 -15.13 -28.75 12.39
N LEU A 478 -15.77 -28.59 11.23
CA LEU A 478 -16.59 -29.64 10.63
C LEU A 478 -15.73 -30.81 10.14
N TRP A 479 -14.55 -30.51 9.61
CA TRP A 479 -13.61 -31.53 9.11
C TRP A 479 -12.95 -32.32 10.25
N GLN A 480 -12.53 -31.65 11.33
CA GLN A 480 -11.96 -32.29 12.52
C GLN A 480 -12.94 -33.25 13.23
N LYS A 481 -14.24 -33.03 13.09
CA LYS A 481 -15.27 -33.94 13.63
C LYS A 481 -15.39 -35.26 12.86
N ARG A 482 -14.81 -35.37 11.66
CA ARG A 482 -14.95 -36.56 10.79
C ARG A 482 -13.94 -37.68 11.05
N GLY A 483 -13.05 -37.54 12.03
CA GLY A 483 -12.08 -38.58 12.41
C GLY A 483 -10.92 -38.74 11.41
N GLU A 484 -10.27 -39.91 11.42
CA GLU A 484 -9.16 -40.22 10.51
C GLU A 484 -9.63 -40.28 9.05
N THR A 485 -9.06 -39.41 8.22
CA THR A 485 -9.30 -39.40 6.78
C THR A 485 -8.24 -40.19 6.04
N SER A 486 -8.62 -40.87 4.95
CA SER A 486 -7.65 -41.51 4.06
C SER A 486 -6.64 -40.50 3.50
N GLN A 487 -5.41 -40.95 3.24
CA GLN A 487 -4.33 -40.08 2.74
C GLN A 487 -4.69 -39.31 1.45
N PRO A 488 -5.36 -39.92 0.44
CA PRO A 488 -5.78 -39.17 -0.75
C PRO A 488 -6.77 -38.05 -0.43
N LEU A 489 -7.69 -38.28 0.51
CA LEU A 489 -8.67 -37.28 0.92
C LEU A 489 -8.00 -36.11 1.66
N ALA A 490 -6.96 -36.38 2.45
CA ALA A 490 -6.15 -35.36 3.10
C ALA A 490 -5.36 -34.49 2.11
N TRP A 491 -4.79 -35.09 1.06
CA TRP A 491 -4.12 -34.36 -0.02
C TRP A 491 -5.10 -33.49 -0.81
N ALA A 492 -6.25 -34.04 -1.19
CA ALA A 492 -7.31 -33.29 -1.87
C ALA A 492 -7.80 -32.11 -1.03
N ALA A 493 -8.01 -32.30 0.27
CA ALA A 493 -8.41 -31.22 1.19
C ALA A 493 -7.32 -30.15 1.32
N THR A 494 -6.04 -30.55 1.33
CA THR A 494 -4.91 -29.61 1.38
C THR A 494 -4.84 -28.78 0.11
N ALA A 495 -4.91 -29.42 -1.06
CA ALA A 495 -4.91 -28.75 -2.36
C ALA A 495 -6.10 -27.79 -2.49
N PHE A 496 -7.29 -28.23 -2.09
CA PHE A 496 -8.49 -27.39 -2.06
C PHE A 496 -8.33 -26.20 -1.12
N GLY A 497 -7.79 -26.40 0.08
CA GLY A 497 -7.55 -25.31 1.03
C GLY A 497 -6.56 -24.27 0.50
N ILE A 498 -5.49 -24.71 -0.17
CA ILE A 498 -4.52 -23.83 -0.82
C ILE A 498 -5.19 -23.05 -1.94
N ALA A 499 -5.93 -23.72 -2.83
CA ALA A 499 -6.67 -23.09 -3.91
C ALA A 499 -7.69 -22.07 -3.38
N PHE A 500 -8.37 -22.39 -2.28
CA PHE A 500 -9.29 -21.48 -1.60
C PHE A 500 -8.57 -20.22 -1.09
N VAL A 501 -7.40 -20.35 -0.45
CA VAL A 501 -6.63 -19.18 0.00
C VAL A 501 -6.22 -18.31 -1.17
N TRP A 502 -5.73 -18.90 -2.27
CA TRP A 502 -5.41 -18.16 -3.50
C TRP A 502 -6.61 -17.41 -4.06
N TYR A 503 -7.73 -18.12 -4.21
CA TYR A 503 -8.97 -17.55 -4.72
C TYR A 503 -9.47 -16.42 -3.83
N TRP A 504 -9.56 -16.64 -2.52
CA TRP A 504 -10.10 -15.68 -1.57
C TRP A 504 -9.24 -14.43 -1.48
N VAL A 505 -7.91 -14.58 -1.37
CA VAL A 505 -6.99 -13.42 -1.33
C VAL A 505 -7.07 -12.61 -2.62
N SER A 506 -7.13 -13.27 -3.79
CA SER A 506 -7.24 -12.60 -5.09
C SER A 506 -8.56 -11.88 -5.25
N LEU A 507 -9.66 -12.48 -4.82
CA LEU A 507 -10.98 -11.85 -4.81
C LEU A 507 -10.97 -10.59 -3.92
N GLY A 508 -10.29 -10.64 -2.77
CA GLY A 508 -10.09 -9.48 -1.90
C GLY A 508 -9.35 -8.32 -2.56
N HIS A 509 -8.50 -8.59 -3.56
CA HIS A 509 -7.80 -7.53 -4.28
C HIS A 509 -8.71 -6.63 -5.12
N SER A 510 -9.95 -7.04 -5.42
CA SER A 510 -10.97 -6.20 -6.06
C SER A 510 -11.19 -4.89 -5.29
N PHE A 511 -11.04 -4.91 -3.97
CA PHE A 511 -11.18 -3.75 -3.09
C PHE A 511 -9.90 -2.93 -2.91
N THR A 512 -8.82 -3.31 -3.60
CA THR A 512 -7.48 -2.72 -3.41
C THR A 512 -6.91 -2.14 -4.70
N THR A 513 -7.49 -2.48 -5.85
CA THR A 513 -7.06 -2.03 -7.17
C THR A 513 -7.74 -0.72 -7.58
N THR A 514 -8.91 -0.42 -7.04
CA THR A 514 -9.69 0.81 -7.31
C THR A 514 -10.17 1.47 -6.01
N SER A 515 -10.32 2.80 -6.05
CA SER A 515 -10.98 3.58 -4.98
C SER A 515 -12.50 3.65 -5.13
N SER A 516 -13.04 3.29 -6.30
CA SER A 516 -14.48 3.30 -6.59
C SER A 516 -15.15 2.07 -6.00
N VAL A 517 -16.10 2.27 -5.09
CA VAL A 517 -16.88 1.17 -4.48
C VAL A 517 -17.64 0.38 -5.53
N ARG A 518 -18.22 1.07 -6.52
CA ARG A 518 -18.99 0.43 -7.60
C ARG A 518 -18.11 -0.52 -8.39
N GLU A 519 -16.99 -0.02 -8.89
CA GLU A 519 -16.04 -0.85 -9.65
C GLU A 519 -15.47 -1.98 -8.82
N ALA A 520 -15.14 -1.75 -7.55
CA ALA A 520 -14.65 -2.80 -6.68
C ALA A 520 -15.68 -3.94 -6.57
N ILE A 521 -16.97 -3.61 -6.47
CA ILE A 521 -18.06 -4.59 -6.43
C ILE A 521 -18.21 -5.29 -7.80
N ASP A 522 -18.19 -4.55 -8.91
CA ASP A 522 -18.32 -5.12 -10.25
C ASP A 522 -17.20 -6.14 -10.53
N ASN A 523 -15.95 -5.79 -10.19
CA ASN A 523 -14.79 -6.68 -10.27
C ASN A 523 -14.93 -7.90 -9.35
N TYR A 524 -15.42 -7.68 -8.12
CA TYR A 524 -15.66 -8.75 -7.16
C TYR A 524 -16.68 -9.76 -7.69
N LEU A 525 -17.80 -9.27 -8.25
CA LEU A 525 -18.85 -10.12 -8.82
C LEU A 525 -18.38 -10.83 -10.09
N CYS A 526 -17.60 -10.16 -10.94
CA CYS A 526 -17.02 -10.75 -12.14
C CYS A 526 -16.06 -11.91 -11.80
N PHE A 527 -15.21 -11.74 -10.79
CA PHE A 527 -14.32 -12.81 -10.33
C PHE A 527 -15.09 -13.94 -9.66
N ALA A 528 -16.11 -13.61 -8.86
CA ALA A 528 -16.89 -14.59 -8.13
C ALA A 528 -17.80 -15.44 -9.04
N SER A 529 -18.32 -14.86 -10.12
CA SER A 529 -19.22 -15.56 -11.05
C SER A 529 -18.52 -16.62 -11.90
N LEU A 530 -17.22 -16.47 -12.17
CA LEU A 530 -16.42 -17.52 -12.82
C LEU A 530 -16.26 -18.78 -11.98
N GLY A 531 -16.46 -18.69 -10.66
CA GLY A 531 -16.56 -19.86 -9.78
C GLY A 531 -17.95 -20.52 -9.77
N LEU A 532 -18.97 -19.85 -10.32
CA LEU A 532 -20.38 -20.31 -10.35
C LEU A 532 -20.88 -20.65 -11.76
N LEU A 533 -20.16 -20.23 -12.81
CA LEU A 533 -20.46 -20.48 -14.22
C LEU A 533 -19.40 -21.38 -14.85
N ARG A 534 -19.27 -22.60 -14.35
CA ARG A 534 -18.86 -23.78 -15.12
C ARG A 534 -19.53 -25.03 -14.56
#